data_AF-A0A1Y1VMZ2-F1
#
_entry.id   AF-A0A1Y1VMZ2-F1
#
_cell.length_a   1.000
_cell.length_b   1.000
_cell.length_c   1.000
_cell.angle_alpha   90.00
_cell.angle_beta   90.00
_cell.angle_gamma   90.00
#
_symmetry.space_group_name_H-M   'P 1'
#
loop_
_entity.id
_entity.type
_entity.pdbx_description
1 polymer ?
#
loop_
_entity_poly.entity_id
_entity_poly.type
_entity_poly.pdbx_seq_one_letter_code
_entity_poly.pdbx_strand_id
1 'polypeptide(L)'
;MKFTFLLFALLFIIITNANSVIISSVFKRDDLGNNGENLLSQECLEEDINSEYSNECMTTIININNYKEKCLVFKSEKCQTFYNDPDLSKYYPICTKDEQSKKVYNRVVFQSLINNVLSKCYMDENDELCPLSLFRITQPNSPIDYPVIINDTCKSKKCTDSFIEYMNKRTLESYSAYEELNPDHKFSYDELNLPKQIISELEFEECKSMHITSNAITIVNNYNIIFLFLFLLLLLIC
;
A
#
# COMPACT_ATOMS: atom_id res chain seq x y z
N MET A 1 9.17 -37.29 27.61
CA MET A 1 8.77 -37.72 26.25
C MET A 1 7.51 -37.04 25.73
N LYS A 2 6.46 -36.78 26.53
CA LYS A 2 5.24 -36.11 26.03
C LYS A 2 5.42 -34.61 25.72
N PHE A 3 6.29 -33.92 26.46
CA PHE A 3 6.52 -32.46 26.29
C PHE A 3 7.35 -32.12 25.05
N THR A 4 8.32 -32.95 24.69
CA THR A 4 9.15 -32.79 23.49
C THR A 4 8.36 -33.05 22.20
N PHE A 5 7.37 -33.94 22.24
CA PHE A 5 6.48 -34.18 21.10
C PHE A 5 5.52 -33.01 20.86
N LEU A 6 5.04 -32.37 21.94
CA LEU A 6 4.20 -31.17 21.84
C LEU A 6 4.98 -29.98 21.26
N LEU A 7 6.25 -29.83 21.64
CA LEU A 7 7.13 -28.78 21.12
C LEU A 7 7.42 -28.96 19.62
N PHE A 8 7.62 -30.21 19.17
CA PHE A 8 7.79 -30.54 17.75
C PHE A 8 6.50 -30.33 16.94
N ALA A 9 5.34 -30.67 17.50
CA ALA A 9 4.05 -30.42 16.85
C ALA A 9 3.76 -28.91 16.69
N LEU A 10 4.11 -28.10 17.70
CA LEU A 10 4.03 -26.63 17.63
C LEU A 10 4.99 -26.03 16.60
N LEU A 11 6.21 -26.57 16.48
CA LEU A 11 7.17 -26.14 15.44
C LEU A 11 6.71 -26.50 14.03
N PHE A 12 5.98 -27.60 13.83
CA PHE A 12 5.42 -27.97 12.52
C PHE A 12 4.25 -27.06 12.08
N ILE A 13 3.45 -26.53 13.01
CA ILE A 13 2.34 -25.62 12.68
C ILE A 13 2.86 -24.24 12.24
N ILE A 14 4.05 -23.82 12.70
CA ILE A 14 4.65 -22.55 12.29
C ILE A 14 5.18 -22.61 10.83
N ILE A 15 5.43 -23.82 10.29
CA ILE A 15 6.05 -23.98 8.95
C ILE A 15 5.00 -24.05 7.82
N THR A 16 3.70 -24.18 8.12
CA THR A 16 2.67 -24.37 7.07
C THR A 16 1.97 -23.10 6.56
N ASN A 17 2.44 -21.90 6.89
CA ASN A 17 1.91 -20.65 6.31
C ASN A 17 2.78 -20.09 5.17
N ALA A 18 3.42 -20.95 4.40
CA ALA A 18 4.08 -20.56 3.14
C ALA A 18 3.14 -20.81 1.96
N ASN A 19 2.02 -20.09 1.89
CA ASN A 19 1.23 -19.94 0.67
C ASN A 19 0.55 -18.56 0.69
N SER A 20 1.29 -17.53 0.31
CA SER A 20 0.73 -16.26 -0.18
C SER A 20 1.84 -15.38 -0.75
N VAL A 21 2.47 -15.84 -1.83
CA VAL A 21 3.31 -14.99 -2.69
C VAL A 21 2.93 -15.24 -4.14
N ILE A 22 1.76 -14.75 -4.56
CA ILE A 22 1.39 -14.77 -6.00
C ILE A 22 1.02 -13.37 -6.51
N ILE A 23 0.62 -12.41 -5.66
CA ILE A 23 0.33 -11.05 -6.13
C ILE A 23 1.61 -10.29 -6.56
N SER A 24 2.79 -10.76 -6.13
CA SER A 24 4.08 -10.21 -6.56
C SER A 24 4.42 -10.52 -8.02
N SER A 25 3.91 -11.61 -8.62
CA SER A 25 4.39 -12.07 -9.94
C SER A 25 3.96 -11.17 -11.10
N VAL A 26 2.89 -10.38 -10.94
CA VAL A 26 2.43 -9.47 -12.01
C VAL A 26 3.45 -8.33 -12.24
N PHE A 27 4.26 -7.98 -11.23
CA PHE A 27 5.33 -6.96 -11.33
C PHE A 27 6.61 -7.34 -10.58
N LYS A 28 7.06 -8.59 -10.67
CA LYS A 28 8.46 -8.93 -10.35
C LYS A 28 9.39 -8.34 -11.43
N ARG A 29 9.52 -7.00 -11.46
CA ARG A 29 10.48 -6.31 -12.33
C ARG A 29 11.93 -6.59 -11.91
N ASP A 30 12.16 -7.02 -10.67
CA ASP A 30 13.50 -7.23 -10.10
C ASP A 30 13.90 -8.71 -9.89
N ASP A 31 13.02 -9.67 -10.20
CA ASP A 31 13.24 -11.11 -9.99
C ASP A 31 13.07 -11.87 -11.32
N LEU A 32 13.92 -11.54 -12.30
CA LEU A 32 14.02 -12.23 -13.62
C LEU A 32 14.48 -13.71 -13.54
N GLY A 33 14.34 -14.35 -12.38
CA GLY A 33 14.83 -15.70 -12.14
C GLY A 33 13.92 -16.48 -11.24
N ASN A 34 12.75 -16.92 -11.74
CA ASN A 34 12.21 -18.26 -11.47
C ASN A 34 10.84 -18.46 -12.13
N ASN A 35 10.82 -19.25 -13.21
CA ASN A 35 9.82 -20.27 -13.57
C ASN A 35 8.31 -19.95 -13.43
N GLY A 36 7.90 -18.69 -13.56
CA GLY A 36 6.50 -18.32 -13.82
C GLY A 36 6.29 -18.14 -15.31
N GLU A 37 5.11 -18.51 -15.84
CA GLU A 37 4.72 -18.08 -17.18
C GLU A 37 4.78 -16.54 -17.23
N ASN A 38 5.61 -15.99 -18.13
CA ASN A 38 5.67 -14.55 -18.32
C ASN A 38 4.29 -14.09 -18.83
N LEU A 39 3.60 -13.27 -18.04
CA LEU A 39 2.30 -12.70 -18.41
C LEU A 39 2.41 -11.70 -19.58
N LEU A 40 3.62 -11.30 -19.93
CA LEU A 40 3.93 -10.38 -21.02
C LEU A 40 4.69 -11.10 -22.13
N SER A 41 4.40 -10.75 -23.37
CA SER A 41 5.26 -11.11 -24.50
C SER A 41 6.60 -10.38 -24.42
N GLN A 42 7.62 -10.90 -25.10
CA GLN A 42 8.95 -10.28 -25.09
C GLN A 42 8.94 -8.86 -25.68
N GLU A 43 8.19 -8.64 -26.76
CA GLU A 43 8.05 -7.31 -27.38
C GLU A 43 7.39 -6.31 -26.43
N CYS A 44 6.37 -6.75 -25.68
CA CYS A 44 5.75 -5.92 -24.66
C CYS A 44 6.70 -5.62 -23.50
N LEU A 45 7.48 -6.61 -23.04
CA LEU A 45 8.47 -6.41 -21.98
C LEU A 45 9.52 -5.37 -22.39
N GLU A 46 9.98 -5.42 -23.64
CA GLU A 46 10.93 -4.45 -24.19
C GLU A 46 10.31 -3.05 -24.29
N GLU A 47 9.04 -2.93 -24.68
CA GLU A 47 8.30 -1.65 -24.63
C GLU A 47 8.20 -1.11 -23.20
N ASP A 48 7.81 -1.96 -22.23
CA ASP A 48 7.65 -1.57 -20.84
C ASP A 48 8.95 -1.10 -20.19
N ILE A 49 10.06 -1.81 -20.41
CA ILE A 49 11.37 -1.45 -19.83
C ILE A 49 11.88 -0.13 -20.41
N ASN A 50 11.61 0.13 -21.70
CA ASN A 50 12.05 1.36 -22.37
C ASN A 50 11.05 2.52 -22.24
N SER A 51 9.86 2.28 -21.67
CA SER A 51 8.83 3.31 -21.49
C SER A 51 9.24 4.32 -20.41
N GLU A 52 9.22 5.60 -20.75
CA GLU A 52 9.44 6.68 -19.78
C GLU A 52 8.38 6.66 -18.66
N TYR A 53 7.13 6.28 -18.98
CA TYR A 53 6.04 6.20 -18.01
C TYR A 53 6.24 5.02 -17.06
N SER A 54 6.72 3.89 -17.57
CA SER A 54 7.04 2.76 -16.72
C SER A 54 8.19 3.05 -15.76
N ASN A 55 9.19 3.82 -16.22
CA ASN A 55 10.38 4.14 -15.44
C ASN A 55 10.15 5.27 -14.42
N GLU A 56 9.31 6.25 -14.75
CA GLU A 56 9.04 7.39 -13.87
C GLU A 56 7.77 7.20 -13.03
N CYS A 57 6.65 6.82 -13.67
CA CYS A 57 5.33 6.81 -13.05
C CYS A 57 4.92 5.45 -12.49
N MET A 58 5.51 4.34 -12.97
CA MET A 58 5.20 2.98 -12.51
C MET A 58 6.39 2.27 -11.85
N THR A 59 7.41 3.02 -11.42
CA THR A 59 8.56 2.41 -10.77
C THR A 59 8.17 1.76 -9.43
N THR A 60 8.62 0.53 -9.24
CA THR A 60 8.46 -0.22 -7.98
C THR A 60 9.55 0.10 -6.97
N ILE A 61 10.61 0.81 -7.39
CA ILE A 61 11.81 1.11 -6.60
C ILE A 61 11.56 2.34 -5.71
N ILE A 62 10.78 2.11 -4.66
CA ILE A 62 10.48 3.06 -3.60
C ILE A 62 10.74 2.43 -2.25
N ASN A 63 11.53 3.12 -1.44
CA ASN A 63 11.99 2.69 -0.12
C ASN A 63 11.96 3.87 0.86
N ILE A 64 12.26 3.60 2.14
CA ILE A 64 12.20 4.62 3.21
C ILE A 64 13.15 5.81 2.96
N ASN A 65 14.19 5.64 2.15
CA ASN A 65 15.18 6.68 1.88
C ASN A 65 14.80 7.58 0.70
N ASN A 66 13.95 7.11 -0.23
CA ASN A 66 13.64 7.84 -1.46
C ASN A 66 12.14 8.14 -1.65
N TYR A 67 11.26 7.72 -0.75
CA TYR A 67 9.82 7.87 -0.92
C TYR A 67 9.39 9.32 -1.13
N LYS A 68 9.98 10.30 -0.41
CA LYS A 68 9.60 11.71 -0.54
C LYS A 68 9.80 12.21 -1.97
N GLU A 69 10.96 11.90 -2.57
CA GLU A 69 11.27 12.25 -3.96
C GLU A 69 10.34 11.52 -4.94
N LYS A 70 10.19 10.20 -4.80
CA LYS A 70 9.35 9.39 -5.70
C LYS A 70 7.88 9.80 -5.65
N CYS A 71 7.37 10.09 -4.47
CA CYS A 71 5.99 10.56 -4.30
C CYS A 71 5.75 11.93 -4.93
N LEU A 72 6.76 12.80 -5.02
CA LEU A 72 6.64 14.05 -5.78
C LEU A 72 6.55 13.78 -7.29
N VAL A 73 7.33 12.83 -7.81
CA VAL A 73 7.24 12.40 -9.21
C VAL A 73 5.86 11.82 -9.51
N PHE A 74 5.32 10.95 -8.66
CA PHE A 74 3.98 10.38 -8.87
C PHE A 74 2.86 11.43 -8.84
N LYS A 75 3.05 12.52 -8.07
CA LYS A 75 2.11 13.66 -8.02
C LYS A 75 2.31 14.66 -9.15
N SER A 76 3.31 14.49 -10.01
CA SER A 76 3.56 15.38 -11.15
C SER A 76 2.40 15.33 -12.16
N GLU A 77 2.22 16.41 -12.90
CA GLU A 77 1.21 16.49 -13.98
C GLU A 77 1.37 15.34 -14.99
N LYS A 78 2.61 15.03 -15.39
CA LYS A 78 2.92 13.91 -16.31
C LYS A 78 2.32 12.59 -15.83
N CYS A 79 2.60 12.21 -14.57
CA CYS A 79 2.11 10.95 -14.03
C CYS A 79 0.61 10.98 -13.76
N GLN A 80 0.06 12.11 -13.27
CA GLN A 80 -1.38 12.23 -13.05
C GLN A 80 -2.17 12.19 -14.38
N THR A 81 -1.67 12.79 -15.45
CA THR A 81 -2.27 12.66 -16.79
C THR A 81 -2.24 11.21 -17.26
N PHE A 82 -1.09 10.54 -17.14
CA PHE A 82 -0.95 9.13 -17.49
C PHE A 82 -1.92 8.23 -16.70
N TYR A 83 -2.03 8.40 -15.37
CA TYR A 83 -2.90 7.59 -14.54
C TYR A 83 -4.39 7.74 -14.83
N ASN A 84 -4.79 8.91 -15.34
CA ASN A 84 -6.20 9.24 -15.59
C ASN A 84 -6.59 9.07 -17.08
N ASP A 85 -5.64 8.80 -17.97
CA ASP A 85 -5.92 8.58 -19.38
C ASP A 85 -6.52 7.19 -19.59
N PRO A 86 -7.74 7.07 -20.14
CA PRO A 86 -8.36 5.77 -20.37
C PRO A 86 -7.70 4.99 -21.51
N ASP A 87 -6.92 5.64 -22.37
CA ASP A 87 -6.31 5.03 -23.56
C ASP A 87 -4.83 4.71 -23.33
N LEU A 88 -4.58 3.51 -22.80
CA LEU A 88 -3.22 3.01 -22.57
C LEU A 88 -2.43 2.77 -23.86
N SER A 89 -3.08 2.68 -25.02
CA SER A 89 -2.40 2.41 -26.29
C SER A 89 -1.51 3.56 -26.76
N LYS A 90 -1.72 4.77 -26.20
CA LYS A 90 -0.83 5.92 -26.38
C LYS A 90 0.55 5.72 -25.75
N TYR A 91 0.59 4.97 -24.65
CA TYR A 91 1.79 4.77 -23.83
C TYR A 91 2.42 3.39 -24.07
N TYR A 92 1.58 2.40 -24.42
CA TYR A 92 1.98 1.01 -24.66
C TYR A 92 1.32 0.43 -25.92
N PRO A 93 1.64 0.96 -27.12
CA PRO A 93 1.02 0.54 -28.37
C PRO A 93 1.24 -0.94 -28.75
N ILE A 94 2.30 -1.58 -28.25
CA ILE A 94 2.57 -3.01 -28.48
C ILE A 94 1.80 -3.83 -27.43
N CYS A 95 2.01 -3.57 -26.14
CA CYS A 95 1.42 -4.35 -25.06
C CYS A 95 -0.11 -4.37 -25.06
N THR A 96 -0.74 -3.29 -25.53
CA THR A 96 -2.21 -3.18 -25.59
C THR A 96 -2.84 -3.98 -26.74
N LYS A 97 -2.05 -4.39 -27.74
CA LYS A 97 -2.50 -5.16 -28.91
C LYS A 97 -2.07 -6.61 -28.86
N ASP A 98 -0.98 -6.90 -28.16
CA ASP A 98 -0.46 -8.25 -28.00
C ASP A 98 -1.44 -9.15 -27.21
N GLU A 99 -1.81 -10.30 -27.76
CA GLU A 99 -2.84 -11.18 -27.18
C GLU A 99 -2.48 -11.70 -25.79
N GLN A 100 -1.19 -11.93 -25.52
CA GLN A 100 -0.68 -12.40 -24.23
C GLN A 100 -0.72 -11.28 -23.19
N SER A 101 -0.30 -10.07 -23.58
CA SER A 101 -0.08 -8.92 -22.68
C SER A 101 -1.33 -8.06 -22.47
N LYS A 102 -2.26 -8.02 -23.43
CA LYS A 102 -3.43 -7.12 -23.40
C LYS A 102 -4.32 -7.29 -22.17
N LYS A 103 -4.30 -8.47 -21.53
CA LYS A 103 -5.02 -8.71 -20.28
C LYS A 103 -4.40 -7.94 -19.11
N VAL A 104 -3.07 -7.86 -19.04
CA VAL A 104 -2.35 -7.08 -18.01
C VAL A 104 -2.55 -5.59 -18.25
N TYR A 105 -2.53 -5.18 -19.52
CA TYR A 105 -2.77 -3.81 -19.95
C TYR A 105 -4.26 -3.49 -20.15
N ASN A 106 -5.16 -4.36 -19.67
CA ASN A 106 -6.56 -4.02 -19.51
C ASN A 106 -6.67 -2.89 -18.47
N ARG A 107 -7.55 -1.92 -18.73
CA ARG A 107 -7.73 -0.75 -17.86
C ARG A 107 -7.95 -1.10 -16.39
N VAL A 108 -8.74 -2.13 -16.08
CA VAL A 108 -9.08 -2.49 -14.70
C VAL A 108 -7.85 -3.03 -13.95
N VAL A 109 -7.10 -3.92 -14.60
CA VAL A 109 -5.84 -4.45 -14.05
C VAL A 109 -4.84 -3.32 -13.90
N PHE A 110 -4.64 -2.53 -14.97
CA PHE A 110 -3.70 -1.41 -14.98
C PHE A 110 -4.00 -0.36 -13.90
N GLN A 111 -5.28 -0.02 -13.71
CA GLN A 111 -5.69 0.90 -12.66
C GLN A 111 -5.39 0.33 -11.26
N SER A 112 -5.58 -0.97 -11.06
CA SER A 112 -5.26 -1.63 -9.80
C SER A 112 -3.76 -1.55 -9.49
N LEU A 113 -2.91 -1.58 -10.53
CA LEU A 113 -1.46 -1.44 -10.42
C LEU A 113 -1.07 -0.01 -10.07
N ILE A 114 -1.67 0.98 -10.75
CA ILE A 114 -1.52 2.40 -10.40
C ILE A 114 -1.91 2.64 -8.94
N ASN A 115 -3.04 2.08 -8.49
CA ASN A 115 -3.50 2.23 -7.10
C ASN A 115 -2.49 1.65 -6.10
N ASN A 116 -1.85 0.52 -6.43
CA ASN A 116 -0.78 -0.04 -5.61
C ASN A 116 0.45 0.87 -5.56
N VAL A 117 0.84 1.49 -6.68
CA VAL A 117 1.93 2.49 -6.71
C VAL A 117 1.58 3.70 -5.83
N LEU A 118 0.41 4.29 -6.03
CA LEU A 118 -0.04 5.47 -5.29
C LEU A 118 -0.18 5.20 -3.79
N SER A 119 -0.59 3.99 -3.40
CA SER A 119 -0.73 3.60 -1.99
C SER A 119 0.58 3.61 -1.19
N LYS A 120 1.73 3.70 -1.85
CA LYS A 120 3.04 3.86 -1.19
C LYS A 120 3.35 5.31 -0.80
N CYS A 121 2.46 6.25 -1.16
CA CYS A 121 2.65 7.68 -0.99
C CYS A 121 1.56 8.38 -0.17
N TYR A 122 0.73 7.61 0.54
CA TYR A 122 -0.24 8.20 1.45
C TYR A 122 0.49 8.72 2.68
N MET A 123 0.15 9.96 3.06
CA MET A 123 0.75 10.65 4.19
C MET A 123 -0.34 11.10 5.15
N ASP A 124 0.00 11.14 6.43
CA ASP A 124 -0.84 11.70 7.48
C ASP A 124 -0.88 13.24 7.42
N GLU A 125 -1.46 13.85 8.45
CA GLU A 125 -1.57 15.29 8.63
C GLU A 125 -0.21 15.99 8.85
N ASN A 126 0.84 15.26 9.23
CA ASN A 126 2.17 15.76 9.53
C ASN A 126 3.19 15.47 8.41
N ASP A 127 2.72 15.04 7.24
CA ASP A 127 3.54 14.61 6.10
C ASP A 127 4.43 13.39 6.39
N GLU A 128 4.02 12.54 7.34
CA GLU A 128 4.62 11.25 7.62
C GLU A 128 3.85 10.11 6.91
N LEU A 129 4.52 9.02 6.58
CA LEU A 129 3.91 7.90 5.85
C LEU A 129 2.75 7.27 6.64
N CYS A 130 1.62 7.06 5.96
CA CYS A 130 0.53 6.29 6.51
C CYS A 130 0.95 4.83 6.77
N PRO A 131 0.35 4.13 7.75
CA PRO A 131 0.70 2.75 8.08
C PRO A 131 0.64 1.79 6.88
N LEU A 132 -0.37 1.92 6.01
CA LEU A 132 -0.43 1.15 4.76
C LEU A 132 0.78 1.43 3.85
N SER A 133 1.14 2.69 3.65
CA SER A 133 2.27 3.07 2.79
C SER A 133 3.60 2.57 3.36
N LEU A 134 3.80 2.73 4.67
CA LEU A 134 4.96 2.22 5.38
C LEU A 134 5.08 0.70 5.23
N PHE A 135 3.98 -0.03 5.40
CA PHE A 135 3.94 -1.48 5.19
C PHE A 135 4.29 -1.85 3.75
N ARG A 136 3.68 -1.20 2.75
CA ARG A 136 3.92 -1.48 1.33
C ARG A 136 5.36 -1.21 0.89
N ILE A 137 6.04 -0.27 1.57
CA ILE A 137 7.43 0.07 1.31
C ILE A 137 8.38 -0.91 2.00
N THR A 138 8.12 -1.24 3.27
CA THR A 138 9.05 -2.01 4.12
C THR A 138 8.87 -3.52 4.01
N GLN A 139 7.66 -3.97 3.63
CA GLN A 139 7.27 -5.38 3.55
C GLN A 139 6.51 -5.68 2.25
N PRO A 140 7.07 -5.39 1.07
CA PRO A 140 6.35 -5.45 -0.21
C PRO A 140 5.84 -6.85 -0.60
N ASN A 141 6.46 -7.90 -0.08
CA ASN A 141 6.14 -9.30 -0.38
C ASN A 141 5.41 -10.02 0.76
N SER A 142 5.07 -9.31 1.84
CA SER A 142 4.37 -9.90 2.98
C SER A 142 2.85 -9.70 2.84
N PRO A 143 2.04 -10.68 3.27
CA PRO A 143 0.61 -10.47 3.46
C PRO A 143 0.35 -9.33 4.45
N ILE A 144 -0.66 -8.51 4.17
CA ILE A 144 -1.03 -7.42 5.08
C ILE A 144 -1.72 -8.00 6.32
N ASP A 145 -1.19 -7.69 7.50
CA ASP A 145 -1.87 -7.86 8.78
C ASP A 145 -2.85 -6.70 8.98
N TYR A 146 -4.07 -6.86 8.45
CA TYR A 146 -5.06 -5.78 8.43
C TYR A 146 -5.43 -5.25 9.82
N PRO A 147 -5.67 -6.08 10.85
CA PRO A 147 -5.95 -5.57 12.20
C PRO A 147 -4.90 -4.58 12.72
N VAL A 148 -3.61 -4.87 12.52
CA VAL A 148 -2.52 -4.00 12.95
C VAL A 148 -2.52 -2.70 12.15
N ILE A 149 -2.62 -2.80 10.82
CA ILE A 149 -2.60 -1.62 9.94
C ILE A 149 -3.81 -0.72 10.17
N ILE A 150 -4.99 -1.28 10.41
CA ILE A 150 -6.23 -0.54 10.68
C ILE A 150 -6.10 0.24 11.98
N ASN A 151 -5.69 -0.41 13.06
CA ASN A 151 -5.56 0.24 14.37
C ASN A 151 -4.63 1.46 14.35
N ASP A 152 -3.51 1.38 13.62
CA ASP A 152 -2.62 2.52 13.46
C ASP A 152 -3.15 3.56 12.48
N THR A 153 -3.86 3.13 11.43
CA THR A 153 -4.46 4.04 10.44
C THR A 153 -5.53 4.92 11.09
N CYS A 154 -6.33 4.38 12.01
CA CYS A 154 -7.37 5.10 12.75
C CYS A 154 -6.87 6.32 13.55
N LYS A 155 -5.56 6.48 13.73
CA LYS A 155 -4.98 7.64 14.43
C LYS A 155 -4.91 8.89 13.54
N SER A 156 -5.02 8.74 12.21
CA SER A 156 -4.93 9.83 11.24
C SER A 156 -6.16 9.82 10.35
N LYS A 157 -6.89 10.93 10.30
CA LYS A 157 -8.06 11.05 9.43
C LYS A 157 -7.66 10.91 7.97
N LYS A 158 -6.57 11.55 7.56
CA LYS A 158 -6.08 11.53 6.18
C LYS A 158 -5.64 10.12 5.75
N CYS A 159 -5.01 9.36 6.66
CA CYS A 159 -4.69 7.97 6.40
C CYS A 159 -5.95 7.08 6.34
N THR A 160 -6.91 7.27 7.24
CA THR A 160 -8.21 6.58 7.20
C THR A 160 -8.92 6.83 5.87
N ASP A 161 -9.07 8.09 5.46
CA ASP A 161 -9.71 8.47 4.20
C ASP A 161 -8.98 7.83 2.99
N SER A 162 -7.65 7.88 2.96
CA SER A 162 -6.83 7.31 1.87
C SER A 162 -6.93 5.78 1.82
N PHE A 163 -7.04 5.12 2.97
CA PHE A 163 -7.18 3.67 3.03
C PHE A 163 -8.58 3.22 2.58
N ILE A 164 -9.62 3.96 2.97
CA ILE A 164 -10.98 3.76 2.45
C ILE A 164 -11.01 3.92 0.93
N GLU A 165 -10.39 4.99 0.39
CA GLU A 165 -10.30 5.19 -1.06
C GLU A 165 -9.59 4.03 -1.76
N TYR A 166 -8.47 3.56 -1.21
CA TYR A 166 -7.75 2.40 -1.72
C TYR A 166 -8.60 1.13 -1.74
N MET A 167 -9.37 0.89 -0.68
CA MET A 167 -10.25 -0.28 -0.59
C MET A 167 -11.46 -0.20 -1.52
N ASN A 168 -12.03 1.00 -1.72
CA ASN A 168 -13.15 1.21 -2.65
C ASN A 168 -12.79 0.91 -4.10
N LYS A 169 -11.50 0.98 -4.47
CA LYS A 169 -11.02 0.64 -5.82
C LYS A 169 -10.90 -0.87 -6.05
N ARG A 170 -11.10 -1.71 -5.02
CA ARG A 170 -11.15 -3.18 -5.13
C ARG A 170 -12.58 -3.64 -5.41
N THR A 171 -12.96 -3.60 -6.68
CA THR A 171 -14.30 -3.97 -7.15
C THR A 171 -14.39 -5.44 -7.54
N LEU A 172 -15.59 -6.01 -7.64
CA LEU A 172 -15.78 -7.37 -8.18
C LEU A 172 -15.17 -7.52 -9.58
N GLU A 173 -15.28 -6.49 -10.41
CA GLU A 173 -14.65 -6.44 -11.75
C GLU A 173 -13.13 -6.56 -11.65
N SER A 174 -12.49 -5.90 -10.69
CA SER A 174 -11.04 -6.03 -10.46
C SER A 174 -10.65 -7.46 -10.09
N TYR A 175 -11.41 -8.12 -9.23
CA TYR A 175 -11.17 -9.52 -8.86
C TYR A 175 -11.35 -10.45 -10.06
N SER A 176 -12.42 -10.30 -10.84
CA SER A 176 -12.64 -11.09 -12.05
C SER A 176 -11.51 -10.92 -13.06
N ALA A 177 -11.03 -9.69 -13.27
CA ALA A 177 -9.90 -9.43 -14.17
C ALA A 177 -8.60 -10.12 -13.70
N TYR A 178 -8.38 -10.23 -12.38
CA TYR A 178 -7.24 -10.98 -11.84
C TYR A 178 -7.39 -12.50 -12.01
N GLU A 179 -8.59 -13.05 -11.86
CA GLU A 179 -8.83 -14.48 -12.14
C GLU A 179 -8.65 -14.82 -13.63
N GLU A 180 -8.88 -13.87 -14.55
CA GLU A 180 -8.62 -14.07 -15.99
C GLU A 180 -7.12 -14.11 -16.33
N LEU A 181 -6.30 -13.48 -15.48
CA LEU A 181 -4.83 -13.53 -15.56
C LEU A 181 -4.27 -14.80 -14.92
N ASN A 182 -4.94 -15.32 -13.89
CA ASN A 182 -4.55 -16.54 -13.20
C ASN A 182 -5.77 -17.47 -13.01
N PRO A 183 -6.15 -18.26 -14.03
CA PRO A 183 -7.36 -19.09 -13.99
C PRO A 183 -7.39 -20.12 -12.86
N ASP A 184 -6.21 -20.54 -12.37
CA ASP A 184 -6.06 -21.49 -11.28
C ASP A 184 -6.31 -20.88 -9.90
N HIS A 185 -6.37 -19.54 -9.82
CA HIS A 185 -6.69 -18.82 -8.61
C HIS A 185 -8.13 -18.30 -8.67
N LYS A 186 -8.91 -18.64 -7.64
CA LYS A 186 -10.26 -18.14 -7.42
C LYS A 186 -10.35 -17.45 -6.07
N PHE A 187 -10.91 -16.25 -6.07
CA PHE A 187 -11.13 -15.51 -4.82
C PHE A 187 -12.30 -16.14 -4.06
N SER A 188 -12.06 -16.42 -2.78
CA SER A 188 -13.09 -16.86 -1.85
C SER A 188 -14.09 -15.74 -1.54
N TYR A 189 -15.26 -16.12 -1.02
CA TYR A 189 -16.26 -15.15 -0.57
C TYR A 189 -15.70 -14.16 0.46
N ASP A 190 -14.83 -14.63 1.36
CA ASP A 190 -14.23 -13.78 2.38
C ASP A 190 -13.26 -12.77 1.75
N GLU A 191 -12.44 -13.18 0.78
CA GLU A 191 -11.53 -12.27 0.05
C GLU A 191 -12.28 -11.20 -0.77
N LEU A 192 -13.43 -11.56 -1.34
CA LEU A 192 -14.29 -10.63 -2.08
C LEU A 192 -14.99 -9.61 -1.16
N ASN A 193 -15.24 -9.98 0.11
CA ASN A 193 -15.89 -9.09 1.08
C ASN A 193 -14.91 -8.34 1.99
N LEU A 194 -13.64 -8.74 2.00
CA LEU A 194 -12.60 -8.11 2.80
C LEU A 194 -12.53 -6.58 2.64
N PRO A 195 -12.60 -5.99 1.43
CA PRO A 195 -12.60 -4.52 1.31
C PRO A 195 -13.76 -3.86 2.08
N LYS A 196 -14.96 -4.46 2.04
CA LYS A 196 -16.13 -3.93 2.74
C LYS A 196 -15.98 -4.04 4.25
N GLN A 197 -15.41 -5.15 4.74
CA GLN A 197 -15.13 -5.33 6.17
C GLN A 197 -14.15 -4.26 6.67
N ILE A 198 -13.03 -4.07 5.95
CA ILE A 198 -12.02 -3.06 6.29
C ILE A 198 -12.61 -1.66 6.26
N ILE A 199 -13.39 -1.31 5.23
CA ILE A 199 -14.07 -0.01 5.16
C ILE A 199 -15.00 0.17 6.36
N SER A 200 -15.79 -0.86 6.70
CA SER A 200 -16.70 -0.81 7.86
C SER A 200 -15.96 -0.60 9.18
N GLU A 201 -14.77 -1.18 9.35
CA GLU A 201 -13.94 -0.97 10.55
C GLU A 201 -13.37 0.46 10.58
N LEU A 202 -12.88 0.97 9.44
CA LEU A 202 -12.34 2.32 9.32
C LEU A 202 -13.42 3.41 9.50
N GLU A 203 -14.66 3.12 9.10
CA GLU A 203 -15.80 4.02 9.27
C GLU A 203 -16.46 3.93 10.66
N PHE A 204 -16.05 2.95 11.49
CA PHE A 204 -16.61 2.77 12.81
C PHE A 204 -16.27 3.96 13.73
N GLU A 205 -17.19 4.30 14.63
CA GLU A 205 -17.03 5.49 15.50
C GLU A 205 -15.82 5.38 16.42
N GLU A 206 -15.43 4.16 16.83
CA GLU A 206 -14.19 3.95 17.59
C GLU A 206 -12.96 4.40 16.81
N CYS A 207 -12.83 3.98 15.55
CA CYS A 207 -11.73 4.40 14.66
C CYS A 207 -11.73 5.92 14.49
N LYS A 208 -12.90 6.51 14.19
CA LYS A 208 -13.04 7.96 14.02
C LYS A 208 -12.69 8.75 15.28
N SER A 209 -13.00 8.21 16.46
CA SER A 209 -12.69 8.84 17.74
C SER A 209 -11.19 8.89 18.05
N MET A 210 -10.40 8.03 17.40
CA MET A 210 -8.94 7.98 17.54
C MET A 210 -8.21 9.00 16.66
N HIS A 211 -8.88 9.62 15.68
CA HIS A 211 -8.26 10.60 14.81
C HIS A 211 -7.65 11.72 15.66
N ILE A 212 -6.35 11.93 15.50
CA ILE A 212 -5.65 13.05 16.13
C ILE A 212 -6.22 14.33 15.51
N THR A 213 -7.16 14.95 16.21
CA THR A 213 -7.59 16.30 15.89
C THR A 213 -6.50 17.24 16.40
N SER A 214 -5.83 17.95 15.50
CA SER A 214 -4.87 19.02 15.82
C SER A 214 -5.58 20.22 16.49
N ASN A 215 -6.23 19.99 17.63
CA ASN A 215 -6.68 21.02 18.56
C ASN A 215 -5.84 21.03 19.84
N ALA A 216 -4.79 20.20 19.91
CA ALA A 216 -3.75 20.38 20.90
C ALA A 216 -3.02 21.69 20.58
N ILE A 217 -3.43 22.78 21.26
CA ILE A 217 -2.58 23.96 21.43
C ILE A 217 -1.24 23.40 21.90
N THR A 218 -0.20 23.57 21.10
CA THR A 218 1.15 23.34 21.56
C THR A 218 1.36 24.30 22.73
N ILE A 219 1.20 23.81 23.96
CA ILE A 219 1.69 24.54 25.12
C ILE A 219 3.21 24.52 24.93
N VAL A 220 3.73 25.56 24.29
CA VAL A 220 5.15 25.84 24.28
C VAL A 220 5.53 25.89 25.75
N ASN A 221 6.22 24.84 26.21
CA ASN A 221 6.58 24.67 27.59
C ASN A 221 7.58 25.79 27.91
N ASN A 222 7.06 26.94 28.32
CA ASN A 222 7.85 28.13 28.56
C ASN A 222 8.48 27.94 29.93
N TYR A 223 9.62 27.24 29.96
CA TYR A 223 10.40 26.96 31.16
C TYR A 223 10.64 28.23 32.01
N ASN A 224 10.61 29.41 31.37
CA ASN A 224 10.68 30.70 32.06
C ASN A 224 9.53 30.97 33.04
N ILE A 225 8.31 30.52 32.75
CA ILE A 225 7.15 30.72 33.64
C ILE A 225 7.28 29.83 34.88
N ILE A 226 7.70 28.58 34.71
CA ILE A 226 7.94 27.64 35.82
C ILE A 226 9.09 28.16 36.69
N PHE A 227 10.18 28.66 36.08
CA PHE A 227 11.29 29.27 36.81
C PHE A 227 10.88 30.54 37.56
N LEU A 228 10.03 31.39 36.96
CA LEU A 228 9.52 32.61 37.59
C LEU A 228 8.66 32.29 38.83
N PHE A 229 7.80 31.27 38.74
CA PHE A 229 6.99 30.82 39.87
C PHE A 229 7.84 30.20 41.00
N LEU A 230 8.85 29.41 40.66
CA LEU A 230 9.81 28.88 41.63
C LEU A 230 10.60 29.99 42.33
N PHE A 231 10.99 31.03 41.59
CA PHE A 231 11.71 32.18 42.14
C PHE A 231 10.83 33.02 43.08
N LEU A 232 9.56 33.24 42.71
CA LEU A 232 8.57 33.91 43.56
C LEU A 232 8.27 33.14 44.85
N LEU A 233 8.19 31.80 44.77
CA LEU A 233 8.02 30.94 45.94
C LEU A 233 9.22 31.01 46.89
N LEU A 234 10.44 31.06 46.36
CA LEU A 234 11.66 31.23 47.16
C LEU A 234 11.70 32.59 47.87
N LEU A 235 11.23 33.66 47.23
CA LEU A 235 11.14 35.00 47.81
C LEU A 235 10.07 35.13 48.91
N LEU A 236 9.09 34.22 48.96
CA LEU A 236 8.05 34.20 50.00
C LEU A 236 8.44 33.37 51.24
N ILE A 237 9.48 32.54 51.13
CA ILE A 237 9.96 31.64 52.18
C ILE A 237 11.17 32.23 52.93
N CYS A 238 11.84 33.23 52.35
CA CYS A 238 12.88 34.04 53.01
C CYS A 238 12.29 35.32 53.61
#